data_AF-A0A7S3TJR1-F1
#
_entry.id   AF-A0A7S3TJR1-F1
#
_cell.length_a   1.000
_cell.length_b   1.000
_cell.length_c   1.000
_cell.angle_alpha   90.00
_cell.angle_beta   90.00
_cell.angle_gamma   90.00
#
_symmetry.space_group_name_H-M   'P 1'
#
loop_
_entity.id
_entity.type
_entity.pdbx_description
1 polymer ?
#
loop_
_entity_poly.entity_id
_entity_poly.type
_entity_poly.pdbx_seq_one_letter_code
_entity_poly.pdbx_strand_id
1 'polypeptide(L)'
;TKAGDDGIMLWHAGEGWFVGPAANLGQARGRVSVIDGCLRPEASTVTWDVQDGTAFVNAPELRCLAGDALAAEIAKAAPQIALVGPTPQNLLSDESSGGGDGGEEGGGGEAGRLEARAAELGVFLKRDELVNGYPSYTKTDDDSTMLWHAGGCWIIGAAADLGQNRGWVSVDDGCLRPEASTVTWRVGDGPSFVDAPELRCLAGGALAAERAKAAPKIALVGPTEENEQADKIRVFTKRQELVNGYAAYEKRGWMSTTMLWHAGQHWFFGAAAELGQNRGWASLSDGCLRPEASSGTWQVPLPGGGWRDAPELRCRQDT
;
A
#
# COMPACT_ATOMS: atom_id res chain seq x y z
N THR A 1 -25.89 -1.91 1.79
CA THR A 1 -25.61 -3.31 1.40
C THR A 1 -24.19 -3.37 0.90
N LYS A 2 -23.35 -4.26 1.43
CA LYS A 2 -22.02 -4.55 0.85
C LYS A 2 -22.28 -5.08 -0.56
N ALA A 3 -21.80 -4.38 -1.59
CA ALA A 3 -21.93 -4.88 -2.96
C ALA A 3 -21.03 -6.13 -3.08
N GLY A 4 -21.63 -7.32 -3.12
CA GLY A 4 -20.92 -8.59 -3.31
C GLY A 4 -21.05 -9.62 -2.18
N ASP A 5 -21.56 -9.24 -1.00
CA ASP A 5 -21.94 -10.22 0.04
C ASP A 5 -23.46 -10.45 -0.04
N ASP A 6 -23.83 -11.54 -0.72
CA ASP A 6 -25.19 -12.07 -0.78
C ASP A 6 -25.66 -12.49 0.63
N GLY A 7 -26.06 -11.53 1.46
CA GLY A 7 -26.86 -11.88 2.63
C GLY A 7 -26.84 -10.95 3.82
N ILE A 8 -25.97 -9.95 3.99
CA ILE A 8 -26.07 -9.10 5.18
C ILE A 8 -27.03 -7.91 4.92
N MET A 9 -28.14 -7.92 5.65
CA MET A 9 -29.19 -6.91 5.58
C MET A 9 -29.28 -6.14 6.90
N LEU A 10 -29.75 -4.90 6.82
CA LEU A 10 -30.22 -4.10 7.96
C LEU A 10 -31.75 -4.01 7.85
N TRP A 11 -32.47 -4.36 8.91
CA TRP A 11 -33.93 -4.29 8.93
C TRP A 11 -34.48 -3.94 10.30
N HIS A 12 -35.71 -3.45 10.30
CA HIS A 12 -36.47 -3.17 11.51
C HIS A 12 -37.41 -4.35 11.82
N ALA A 13 -37.47 -4.80 13.06
CA ALA A 13 -38.40 -5.82 13.52
C ALA A 13 -38.77 -5.58 15.00
N GLY A 14 -40.06 -5.57 15.34
CA GLY A 14 -40.49 -5.24 16.70
C GLY A 14 -40.11 -3.81 17.07
N GLU A 15 -39.29 -3.64 18.11
CA GLU A 15 -38.87 -2.35 18.67
C GLU A 15 -37.41 -2.00 18.35
N GLY A 16 -36.77 -2.70 17.40
CA GLY A 16 -35.35 -2.53 17.14
C GLY A 16 -34.93 -2.72 15.69
N TRP A 17 -33.69 -2.32 15.44
CA TRP A 17 -32.96 -2.57 14.21
C TRP A 17 -32.00 -3.73 14.38
N PHE A 18 -31.88 -4.54 13.34
CA PHE A 18 -31.06 -5.76 13.32
C PHE A 18 -30.23 -5.79 12.05
N VAL A 19 -28.98 -6.23 12.17
CA VAL A 19 -28.09 -6.53 11.04
C VAL A 19 -27.72 -8.00 11.07
N GLY A 20 -27.79 -8.68 9.92
CA GLY A 20 -27.50 -10.11 9.84
C GLY A 20 -27.91 -10.74 8.51
N PRO A 21 -27.84 -12.09 8.42
CA PRO A 21 -28.18 -12.83 7.21
C PRO A 21 -29.62 -12.57 6.73
N ALA A 22 -29.83 -12.50 5.43
CA ALA A 22 -31.12 -12.22 4.79
C ALA A 22 -32.18 -13.27 5.15
N ALA A 23 -31.76 -14.48 5.52
CA ALA A 23 -32.64 -15.52 6.06
C ALA A 23 -33.33 -15.12 7.39
N ASN A 24 -32.84 -14.10 8.08
CA ASN A 24 -33.42 -13.55 9.30
C ASN A 24 -34.29 -12.31 9.04
N LEU A 25 -34.45 -11.88 7.78
CA LEU A 25 -35.20 -10.68 7.44
C LEU A 25 -36.62 -10.74 8.00
N GLY A 26 -37.03 -9.67 8.69
CA GLY A 26 -38.34 -9.55 9.35
C GLY A 26 -38.41 -10.21 10.73
N GLN A 27 -37.34 -10.85 11.21
CA GLN A 27 -37.26 -11.44 12.54
C GLN A 27 -36.50 -10.53 13.50
N ALA A 28 -36.85 -10.51 14.78
CA ALA A 28 -36.13 -9.76 15.82
C ALA A 28 -34.84 -10.49 16.25
N ARG A 29 -33.98 -10.85 15.29
CA ARG A 29 -32.70 -11.55 15.54
C ARG A 29 -31.63 -11.15 14.53
N GLY A 30 -30.48 -10.67 14.99
CA GLY A 30 -29.36 -10.28 14.15
C GLY A 30 -28.02 -10.61 14.81
N ARG A 31 -26.93 -10.44 14.07
CA ARG A 31 -25.57 -10.41 14.64
C ARG A 31 -25.23 -9.05 15.23
N VAL A 32 -25.96 -8.02 14.85
CA VAL A 32 -25.91 -6.69 15.46
C VAL A 32 -27.34 -6.25 15.70
N SER A 33 -27.61 -5.57 16.81
CA SER A 33 -28.92 -4.99 17.08
C SER A 33 -28.85 -3.70 17.86
N VAL A 34 -29.88 -2.88 17.73
CA VAL A 34 -30.18 -1.80 18.66
C VAL A 34 -31.68 -1.79 18.92
N ILE A 35 -32.08 -1.66 20.18
CA ILE A 35 -33.48 -1.71 20.61
C ILE A 35 -33.79 -0.43 21.36
N ASP A 36 -34.46 0.50 20.67
CA ASP A 36 -34.79 1.82 21.20
C ASP A 36 -36.10 2.41 20.63
N GLY A 37 -36.82 1.63 19.80
CA GLY A 37 -38.05 2.06 19.13
C GLY A 37 -37.84 3.10 18.02
N CYS A 38 -36.60 3.47 17.69
CA CYS A 38 -36.35 4.43 16.62
C CYS A 38 -36.73 3.85 15.26
N LEU A 39 -37.53 4.59 14.49
CA LEU A 39 -37.88 4.21 13.11
C LEU A 39 -36.75 4.49 12.10
N ARG A 40 -35.63 5.03 12.55
CA ARG A 40 -34.45 5.33 11.74
C ARG A 40 -33.20 4.90 12.51
N PRO A 41 -32.39 3.98 11.99
CA PRO A 41 -31.24 3.44 12.72
C PRO A 41 -30.17 4.51 12.95
N GLU A 42 -30.03 5.48 12.05
CA GLU A 42 -29.09 6.61 12.17
C GLU A 42 -29.51 7.66 13.20
N ALA A 43 -30.77 7.63 13.65
CA ALA A 43 -31.29 8.52 14.69
C ALA A 43 -31.17 7.93 16.10
N SER A 44 -30.75 6.66 16.21
CA SER A 44 -30.58 5.99 17.50
C SER A 44 -29.47 6.65 18.32
N THR A 45 -29.77 6.91 19.59
CA THR A 45 -28.79 7.40 20.58
C THR A 45 -28.36 6.30 21.56
N VAL A 46 -28.85 5.08 21.35
CA VAL A 46 -28.53 3.92 22.18
C VAL A 46 -27.35 3.18 21.57
N THR A 47 -26.51 2.60 22.43
CA THR A 47 -25.39 1.77 22.01
C THR A 47 -25.89 0.55 21.25
N TRP A 48 -25.27 0.26 20.11
CA TRP A 48 -25.52 -0.97 19.37
C TRP A 48 -24.85 -2.14 20.08
N ASP A 49 -25.51 -3.30 20.08
CA ASP A 49 -24.96 -4.55 20.55
C ASP A 49 -24.48 -5.40 19.39
N VAL A 50 -23.34 -6.06 19.55
CA VAL A 50 -22.76 -7.00 18.58
C VAL A 50 -22.70 -8.38 19.21
N GLN A 51 -23.05 -9.40 18.43
CA GLN A 51 -22.95 -10.80 18.84
C GLN A 51 -21.48 -11.24 18.87
N ASP A 52 -21.00 -11.61 20.05
CA ASP A 52 -19.70 -12.24 20.28
C ASP A 52 -19.90 -13.64 20.86
N GLY A 53 -19.69 -14.65 20.02
CA GLY A 53 -20.05 -16.04 20.33
C GLY A 53 -21.55 -16.21 20.63
N THR A 54 -21.86 -16.54 21.88
CA THR A 54 -23.25 -16.71 22.36
C THR A 54 -23.79 -15.49 23.11
N ALA A 55 -22.97 -14.46 23.34
CA ALA A 55 -23.34 -13.27 24.06
C ALA A 55 -23.50 -12.06 23.12
N PHE A 56 -24.22 -11.05 23.58
CA PHE A 56 -24.22 -9.72 22.98
C PHE A 56 -23.37 -8.80 23.85
N VAL A 57 -22.50 -8.01 23.21
CA VAL A 57 -21.62 -7.05 23.86
C VAL A 57 -21.89 -5.66 23.31
N ASN A 58 -21.87 -4.67 24.19
CA ASN A 58 -22.02 -3.27 23.83
C ASN A 58 -20.87 -2.82 22.90
N ALA A 59 -21.23 -2.23 21.77
CA ALA A 59 -20.31 -1.65 20.80
C ALA A 59 -20.53 -0.12 20.71
N PRO A 60 -19.99 0.67 21.67
CA PRO A 60 -20.27 2.11 21.77
C PRO A 60 -19.80 2.93 20.56
N GLU A 61 -18.83 2.40 19.80
CA GLU A 61 -18.32 3.05 18.59
C GLU A 61 -19.15 2.75 17.33
N LEU A 62 -20.04 1.76 17.39
CA LEU A 62 -20.85 1.34 16.26
C LEU A 62 -22.05 2.29 16.09
N ARG A 63 -22.21 2.80 14.87
CA ARG A 63 -23.27 3.74 14.50
C ARG A 63 -23.74 3.50 13.08
N CYS A 64 -25.03 3.73 12.85
CA CYS A 64 -25.56 3.81 11.49
C CYS A 64 -25.41 5.25 10.99
N LEU A 65 -24.83 5.40 9.80
CA LEU A 65 -24.64 6.70 9.15
C LEU A 65 -25.47 6.77 7.87
N ALA A 66 -26.13 7.90 7.65
CA ALA A 66 -26.86 8.18 6.43
C ALA A 66 -26.69 9.65 6.02
N GLY A 67 -26.94 9.93 4.74
CA GLY A 67 -26.91 11.29 4.18
C GLY A 67 -25.63 12.06 4.52
N ASP A 68 -25.79 13.27 5.05
CA ASP A 68 -24.69 14.18 5.36
C ASP A 68 -23.70 13.61 6.39
N ALA A 69 -24.17 12.80 7.34
CA ALA A 69 -23.28 12.19 8.34
C ALA A 69 -22.35 11.15 7.71
N LEU A 70 -22.86 10.36 6.75
CA LEU A 70 -22.05 9.43 5.97
C LEU A 70 -21.07 10.18 5.07
N ALA A 71 -21.52 11.22 4.37
CA ALA A 71 -20.68 12.06 3.54
C ALA A 71 -19.56 12.74 4.36
N ALA A 72 -19.87 13.24 5.55
CA ALA A 72 -18.90 13.84 6.46
C ALA A 72 -17.86 12.82 6.94
N GLU A 73 -18.26 11.58 7.24
CA GLU A 73 -17.31 10.53 7.62
C GLU A 73 -16.38 10.16 6.46
N ILE A 74 -16.91 10.03 5.25
CA ILE A 74 -16.13 9.82 4.02
C ILE A 74 -15.18 11.00 3.76
N ALA A 75 -15.61 12.24 4.00
CA ALA A 75 -14.81 13.44 3.81
C ALA A 75 -13.57 13.48 4.72
N LYS A 76 -13.58 12.80 5.87
CA LYS A 76 -12.42 12.66 6.77
C LYS A 76 -11.28 11.81 6.19
N ALA A 77 -11.47 11.19 5.03
CA ALA A 77 -10.42 10.51 4.30
C ALA A 77 -9.24 11.45 4.06
N ALA A 78 -8.04 11.00 4.44
CA ALA A 78 -6.83 11.80 4.40
C ALA A 78 -6.53 12.30 2.97
N PRO A 79 -5.99 13.52 2.81
CA PRO A 79 -5.63 14.05 1.49
C PRO A 79 -4.43 13.31 0.86
N GLN A 80 -3.63 12.65 1.69
CA GLN A 80 -2.48 11.85 1.30
C GLN A 80 -2.40 10.62 2.19
N ILE A 81 -2.18 9.47 1.56
CA ILE A 81 -1.92 8.18 2.23
C ILE A 81 -0.67 7.53 1.63
N ALA A 82 -0.08 6.58 2.34
CA ALA A 82 0.96 5.72 1.79
C ALA A 82 0.68 4.27 2.13
N LEU A 83 0.70 3.39 1.14
CA LEU A 83 0.72 1.95 1.38
C LEU A 83 2.18 1.50 1.35
N VAL A 84 2.67 0.97 2.47
CA VAL A 84 4.09 0.66 2.67
C VAL A 84 4.28 -0.68 3.38
N GLY A 85 5.41 -1.32 3.13
CA GLY A 85 5.80 -2.59 3.71
C GLY A 85 6.31 -3.55 2.63
N PRO A 86 6.93 -4.67 3.01
CA PRO A 86 7.33 -5.67 2.03
C PRO A 86 6.09 -6.32 1.42
N THR A 87 6.14 -6.55 0.11
CA THR A 87 5.26 -7.52 -0.53
C THR A 87 5.83 -8.92 -0.32
N PRO A 88 5.00 -9.95 -0.15
CA PRO A 88 5.48 -11.33 -0.14
C PRO A 88 6.36 -11.58 -1.36
N GLN A 89 7.66 -11.81 -1.15
CA GLN A 89 8.55 -12.35 -2.17
C GLN A 89 8.24 -13.84 -2.31
N ASN A 90 8.36 -14.39 -3.51
CA ASN A 90 8.19 -15.82 -3.77
C ASN A 90 8.87 -16.66 -2.66
N LEU A 91 8.08 -17.27 -1.77
CA LEU A 91 8.51 -18.29 -0.80
C LEU A 91 8.83 -19.64 -1.48
N LEU A 92 9.22 -19.63 -2.76
CA LEU A 92 9.35 -20.81 -3.62
C LEU A 92 10.65 -20.83 -4.43
N SER A 93 11.78 -20.41 -3.87
CA SER A 93 13.10 -20.63 -4.50
C SER A 93 14.05 -21.55 -3.74
N ASP A 94 13.63 -22.18 -2.64
CA ASP A 94 14.39 -23.25 -2.00
C ASP A 94 13.62 -24.57 -2.13
N GLU A 95 14.28 -25.60 -2.67
CA GLU A 95 13.80 -26.96 -2.99
C GLU A 95 13.43 -27.26 -4.45
N SER A 96 14.40 -27.08 -5.37
CA SER A 96 14.51 -27.95 -6.55
C SER A 96 15.95 -27.95 -7.10
N SER A 97 16.87 -28.52 -6.34
CA SER A 97 18.09 -29.09 -6.92
C SER A 97 17.77 -30.49 -7.43
N GLY A 98 17.22 -30.59 -8.64
CA GLY A 98 16.97 -31.84 -9.34
C GLY A 98 17.22 -31.64 -10.83
N GLY A 99 18.34 -32.17 -11.32
CA GLY A 99 18.82 -31.95 -12.68
C GLY A 99 17.85 -32.43 -13.77
N GLY A 100 17.83 -31.69 -14.87
CA GLY A 100 17.14 -32.05 -16.10
C GLY A 100 17.78 -31.30 -17.28
N ASP A 101 18.44 -32.06 -18.13
CA ASP A 101 19.08 -31.66 -19.37
C ASP A 101 18.03 -31.46 -20.49
N GLY A 102 18.27 -30.45 -21.35
CA GLY A 102 17.71 -30.35 -22.71
C GLY A 102 16.34 -29.71 -22.92
N GLY A 103 16.31 -28.59 -23.67
CA GLY A 103 15.13 -28.16 -24.43
C GLY A 103 14.96 -26.64 -24.57
N GLU A 104 15.30 -26.08 -25.73
CA GLU A 104 14.81 -24.77 -26.18
C GLU A 104 13.28 -24.80 -26.32
N GLU A 105 12.57 -23.89 -25.67
CA GLU A 105 11.37 -23.21 -26.20
C GLU A 105 10.95 -22.05 -25.28
N GLY A 106 10.46 -20.98 -25.89
CA GLY A 106 10.20 -19.70 -25.23
C GLY A 106 9.08 -19.75 -24.18
N GLY A 107 9.31 -19.02 -23.10
CA GLY A 107 8.32 -18.76 -22.06
C GLY A 107 8.95 -18.03 -20.89
N GLY A 108 8.91 -16.69 -20.91
CA GLY A 108 9.23 -15.86 -19.74
C GLY A 108 8.18 -16.08 -18.65
N GLY A 109 8.29 -17.18 -17.91
CA GLY A 109 7.29 -17.67 -16.98
C GLY A 109 7.46 -17.12 -15.57
N GLU A 110 6.41 -16.44 -15.11
CA GLU A 110 5.87 -16.28 -13.73
C GLU A 110 6.77 -15.93 -12.52
N ALA A 111 8.06 -16.25 -12.47
CA ALA A 111 8.92 -15.93 -11.33
C ALA A 111 9.12 -14.41 -11.13
N GLY A 112 9.00 -13.62 -12.21
CA GLY A 112 9.11 -12.14 -12.16
C GLY A 112 7.82 -11.39 -11.76
N ARG A 113 6.73 -12.09 -11.43
CA ARG A 113 5.41 -11.45 -11.21
C ARG A 113 5.15 -10.98 -9.78
N LEU A 114 5.77 -11.63 -8.79
CA LEU A 114 5.67 -11.29 -7.36
C LEU A 114 6.62 -10.14 -6.96
N GLU A 115 7.82 -10.09 -7.54
CA GLU A 115 8.75 -8.98 -7.33
C GLU A 115 8.19 -7.64 -7.85
N ALA A 116 7.26 -7.68 -8.82
CA ALA A 116 6.72 -6.51 -9.51
C ALA A 116 5.71 -5.67 -8.70
N ARG A 117 5.18 -6.13 -7.55
CA ARG A 117 4.10 -5.40 -6.85
C ARG A 117 4.56 -4.37 -5.85
N ALA A 118 5.80 -4.42 -5.38
CA ALA A 118 6.38 -3.34 -4.57
C ALA A 118 6.40 -2.00 -5.32
N ALA A 119 6.52 -2.04 -6.64
CA ALA A 119 6.45 -0.87 -7.51
C ALA A 119 5.04 -0.27 -7.62
N GLU A 120 3.98 -0.95 -7.18
CA GLU A 120 2.61 -0.41 -7.13
C GLU A 120 2.30 0.28 -5.79
N LEU A 121 3.15 0.07 -4.79
CA LEU A 121 3.04 0.68 -3.47
C LEU A 121 3.64 2.08 -3.46
N GLY A 122 3.41 2.83 -2.38
CA GLY A 122 3.95 4.18 -2.21
C GLY A 122 2.88 5.17 -1.79
N VAL A 123 3.06 6.43 -2.19
CA VAL A 123 2.24 7.55 -1.74
C VAL A 123 1.14 7.84 -2.74
N PHE A 124 -0.08 7.98 -2.26
CA PHE A 124 -1.26 8.28 -3.06
C PHE A 124 -1.88 9.61 -2.61
N LEU A 125 -2.30 10.41 -3.59
CA LEU A 125 -2.97 11.68 -3.40
C LEU A 125 -4.46 11.51 -3.65
N LYS A 126 -5.28 12.00 -2.72
CA LYS A 126 -6.73 11.96 -2.82
C LYS A 126 -7.18 12.78 -4.02
N ARG A 127 -8.09 12.22 -4.79
CA ARG A 127 -8.76 12.87 -5.91
C ARG A 127 -9.99 13.62 -5.43
N ASP A 128 -10.41 14.62 -6.20
CA ASP A 128 -11.65 15.35 -5.94
C ASP A 128 -12.89 14.48 -6.25
N GLU A 129 -12.79 13.56 -7.21
CA GLU A 129 -13.91 12.68 -7.55
C GLU A 129 -13.99 11.45 -6.63
N LEU A 130 -15.23 11.14 -6.23
CA LEU A 130 -15.56 9.87 -5.61
C LEU A 130 -15.73 8.79 -6.69
N VAL A 131 -15.30 7.58 -6.37
CA VAL A 131 -15.51 6.38 -7.16
C VAL A 131 -16.34 5.41 -6.33
N ASN A 132 -17.46 4.93 -6.89
CA ASN A 132 -18.43 4.10 -6.18
C ASN A 132 -18.96 4.71 -4.86
N GLY A 133 -18.95 6.05 -4.75
CA GLY A 133 -19.37 6.76 -3.53
C GLY A 133 -18.28 6.89 -2.45
N TYR A 134 -17.05 6.44 -2.73
CA TYR A 134 -15.92 6.50 -1.81
C TYR A 134 -14.77 7.35 -2.37
N PRO A 135 -13.85 7.82 -1.52
CA PRO A 135 -12.64 8.51 -1.96
C PRO A 135 -11.84 7.62 -2.90
N SER A 136 -11.24 8.25 -3.91
CA SER A 136 -10.28 7.61 -4.79
C SER A 136 -8.96 8.36 -4.74
N TYR A 137 -7.87 7.68 -5.07
CA TYR A 137 -6.53 8.25 -4.98
C TYR A 137 -5.70 7.88 -6.21
N THR A 138 -4.85 8.80 -6.64
CA THR A 138 -3.86 8.59 -7.70
C THR A 138 -2.48 8.49 -7.07
N LYS A 139 -1.66 7.55 -7.54
CA LYS A 139 -0.29 7.41 -7.06
C LYS A 139 0.52 8.66 -7.41
N THR A 140 1.31 9.14 -6.47
CA THR A 140 2.14 10.34 -6.65
C THR A 140 3.19 10.03 -7.71
N ASP A 141 3.29 10.82 -8.78
CA ASP A 141 4.22 10.63 -9.90
C ASP A 141 3.96 9.39 -10.79
N ASP A 142 2.77 8.79 -10.72
CA ASP A 142 2.30 7.72 -11.62
C ASP A 142 0.77 7.75 -11.69
N ASP A 143 0.24 8.26 -12.79
CA ASP A 143 -1.21 8.36 -12.99
C ASP A 143 -1.85 7.05 -13.49
N SER A 144 -1.03 6.04 -13.79
CA SER A 144 -1.48 4.73 -14.25
C SER A 144 -1.88 3.79 -13.11
N THR A 145 -1.45 4.08 -11.88
CA THR A 145 -1.80 3.32 -10.68
C THR A 145 -2.69 4.13 -9.74
N MET A 146 -3.80 3.52 -9.32
CA MET A 146 -4.83 4.17 -8.50
C MET A 146 -5.25 3.30 -7.32
N LEU A 147 -5.83 3.94 -6.30
CA LEU A 147 -6.47 3.28 -5.16
C LEU A 147 -7.95 3.68 -5.10
N TRP A 148 -8.86 2.71 -5.04
CA TRP A 148 -10.30 2.94 -4.99
C TRP A 148 -11.03 1.87 -4.18
N HIS A 149 -12.32 2.11 -3.91
CA HIS A 149 -13.18 1.13 -3.27
C HIS A 149 -14.14 0.50 -4.28
N ALA A 150 -14.20 -0.83 -4.32
CA ALA A 150 -15.13 -1.60 -5.14
C ALA A 150 -15.38 -2.98 -4.52
N GLY A 151 -16.60 -3.51 -4.65
CA GLY A 151 -16.92 -4.85 -4.14
C GLY A 151 -16.75 -5.02 -2.63
N GLY A 152 -16.83 -3.94 -1.84
CA GLY A 152 -16.56 -3.95 -0.40
C GLY A 152 -15.08 -3.96 -0.02
N CYS A 153 -14.18 -3.88 -1.00
CA CYS A 153 -12.75 -3.89 -0.81
C CYS A 153 -12.13 -2.53 -1.18
N TRP A 154 -11.04 -2.17 -0.51
CA TRP A 154 -10.09 -1.20 -1.04
C TRP A 154 -9.12 -1.92 -1.97
N ILE A 155 -8.84 -1.32 -3.12
CA ILE A 155 -8.10 -1.94 -4.22
C ILE A 155 -7.06 -0.96 -4.75
N ILE A 156 -5.85 -1.45 -5.01
CA ILE A 156 -4.86 -0.79 -5.87
C ILE A 156 -4.80 -1.52 -7.20
N GLY A 157 -4.85 -0.78 -8.30
CA GLY A 157 -4.86 -1.34 -9.64
C GLY A 157 -4.62 -0.30 -10.72
N ALA A 158 -4.77 -0.72 -11.97
CA ALA A 158 -4.60 0.15 -13.12
C ALA A 158 -5.71 1.20 -13.17
N ALA A 159 -5.37 2.41 -13.62
CA ALA A 159 -6.33 3.49 -13.86
C ALA A 159 -7.48 3.07 -14.79
N ALA A 160 -7.23 2.19 -15.76
CA ALA A 160 -8.25 1.66 -16.67
C ALA A 160 -9.30 0.77 -15.96
N ASP A 161 -8.97 0.21 -14.80
CA ASP A 161 -9.84 -0.64 -14.00
C ASP A 161 -10.54 0.15 -12.87
N LEU A 162 -10.38 1.48 -12.83
CA LEU A 162 -10.90 2.33 -11.77
C LEU A 162 -12.41 2.09 -11.55
N GLY A 163 -12.77 1.76 -10.30
CA GLY A 163 -14.15 1.47 -9.90
C GLY A 163 -14.59 0.02 -10.09
N GLN A 164 -13.76 -0.84 -10.70
CA GLN A 164 -14.02 -2.27 -10.83
C GLN A 164 -13.48 -3.05 -9.63
N ASN A 165 -14.05 -4.22 -9.33
CA ASN A 165 -13.54 -5.10 -8.28
C ASN A 165 -12.36 -5.95 -8.79
N ARG A 166 -11.29 -5.30 -9.25
CA ARG A 166 -10.09 -5.94 -9.80
C ARG A 166 -8.87 -5.06 -9.57
N GLY A 167 -7.78 -5.66 -9.11
CA GLY A 167 -6.51 -4.97 -8.95
C GLY A 167 -5.40 -5.92 -8.52
N TRP A 168 -4.30 -5.36 -8.04
CA TRP A 168 -3.11 -6.09 -7.62
C TRP A 168 -2.91 -6.11 -6.11
N VAL A 169 -3.49 -5.17 -5.37
CA VAL A 169 -3.44 -5.15 -3.90
C VAL A 169 -4.85 -4.90 -3.40
N SER A 170 -5.30 -5.62 -2.38
CA SER A 170 -6.65 -5.45 -1.85
C SER A 170 -6.75 -5.66 -0.34
N VAL A 171 -7.74 -5.02 0.28
CA VAL A 171 -8.17 -5.33 1.66
C VAL A 171 -9.70 -5.33 1.74
N ASP A 172 -10.27 -6.37 2.34
CA ASP A 172 -11.71 -6.50 2.58
C ASP A 172 -11.99 -6.19 4.06
N ASP A 173 -12.29 -4.92 4.35
CA ASP A 173 -12.56 -4.42 5.71
C ASP A 173 -13.86 -3.60 5.79
N GLY A 174 -14.50 -3.31 4.65
CA GLY A 174 -15.72 -2.47 4.60
C GLY A 174 -15.55 -1.03 5.17
N CYS A 175 -14.33 -0.66 5.57
CA CYS A 175 -14.00 0.64 6.11
C CYS A 175 -14.28 1.74 5.08
N LEU A 176 -14.85 2.87 5.52
CA LEU A 176 -15.14 4.01 4.65
C LEU A 176 -13.88 4.73 4.13
N ARG A 177 -12.72 4.42 4.69
CA ARG A 177 -11.41 5.03 4.42
C ARG A 177 -10.33 3.95 4.50
N PRO A 178 -9.36 3.90 3.55
CA PRO A 178 -8.36 2.84 3.53
C PRO A 178 -7.42 2.89 4.75
N GLU A 179 -7.08 4.08 5.24
CA GLU A 179 -6.21 4.27 6.41
C GLU A 179 -6.86 3.91 7.75
N ALA A 180 -8.18 3.69 7.77
CA ALA A 180 -8.88 3.20 8.94
C ALA A 180 -8.89 1.67 9.02
N SER A 181 -8.42 0.99 7.97
CA SER A 181 -8.43 -0.46 7.92
C SER A 181 -7.48 -1.07 8.95
N THR A 182 -7.95 -2.12 9.61
CA THR A 182 -7.18 -2.91 10.59
C THR A 182 -6.97 -4.35 10.15
N VAL A 183 -7.58 -4.75 9.04
CA VAL A 183 -7.45 -6.07 8.43
C VAL A 183 -6.17 -6.16 7.58
N THR A 184 -5.64 -7.38 7.44
CA THR A 184 -4.48 -7.67 6.61
C THR A 184 -4.74 -7.35 5.14
N TRP A 185 -3.85 -6.54 4.55
CA TRP A 185 -3.80 -6.32 3.11
C TRP A 185 -3.30 -7.59 2.41
N ARG A 186 -3.73 -7.77 1.16
CA ARG A 186 -3.36 -8.91 0.33
C ARG A 186 -2.80 -8.44 -1.00
N VAL A 187 -1.80 -9.15 -1.52
CA VAL A 187 -1.16 -8.85 -2.80
C VAL A 187 -1.47 -9.97 -3.78
N GLY A 188 -1.81 -9.60 -5.02
CA GLY A 188 -2.13 -10.52 -6.10
C GLY A 188 -0.88 -11.23 -6.61
N ASP A 189 -0.95 -12.55 -6.62
CA ASP A 189 0.07 -13.48 -7.11
C ASP A 189 -0.51 -14.26 -8.31
N GLY A 190 -0.70 -13.59 -9.44
CA GLY A 190 -1.34 -14.19 -10.60
C GLY A 190 -2.85 -14.40 -10.39
N PRO A 191 -3.35 -15.66 -10.31
CA PRO A 191 -4.78 -15.94 -10.14
C PRO A 191 -5.30 -15.78 -8.69
N SER A 192 -4.41 -15.67 -7.70
CA SER A 192 -4.77 -15.63 -6.27
C SER A 192 -4.27 -14.36 -5.57
N PHE A 193 -4.72 -14.16 -4.33
CA PHE A 193 -4.23 -13.12 -3.43
C PHE A 193 -3.58 -13.79 -2.22
N VAL A 194 -2.42 -13.28 -1.81
CA VAL A 194 -1.65 -13.76 -0.65
C VAL A 194 -1.65 -12.68 0.43
N ASP A 195 -1.77 -13.09 1.69
CA ASP A 195 -1.71 -12.18 2.83
C ASP A 195 -0.35 -11.49 2.92
N ALA A 196 -0.38 -10.18 3.14
CA ALA A 196 0.79 -9.33 3.31
C ALA A 196 0.66 -8.59 4.66
N PRO A 197 0.88 -9.29 5.79
CA PRO A 197 0.61 -8.77 7.14
C PRO A 197 1.45 -7.54 7.51
N GLU A 198 2.55 -7.30 6.80
CA GLU A 198 3.43 -6.16 7.04
C GLU A 198 3.06 -4.91 6.23
N LEU A 199 2.14 -5.04 5.26
CA LEU A 199 1.60 -3.90 4.52
C LEU A 199 0.69 -3.06 5.41
N ARG A 200 0.93 -1.75 5.40
CA ARG A 200 0.24 -0.77 6.25
C ARG A 200 -0.16 0.45 5.43
N CYS A 201 -1.42 0.87 5.57
CA CYS A 201 -1.90 2.13 5.00
C CYS A 201 -1.71 3.25 6.03
N LEU A 202 -0.77 4.15 5.78
CA LEU A 202 -0.40 5.25 6.67
C LEU A 202 -0.98 6.57 6.19
N ALA A 203 -1.43 7.41 7.12
CA ALA A 203 -1.95 8.74 6.84
C ALA A 203 -1.49 9.76 7.90
N GLY A 204 -1.53 11.05 7.55
CA GLY A 204 -1.31 12.17 8.48
C GLY A 204 -0.03 12.02 9.33
N GLY A 205 -0.19 12.07 10.65
CA GLY A 205 0.92 11.96 11.60
C GLY A 205 1.69 10.65 11.51
N ALA A 206 1.02 9.52 11.21
CA ALA A 206 1.68 8.23 11.06
C ALA A 206 2.59 8.18 9.82
N LEU A 207 2.13 8.76 8.70
CA LEU A 207 2.95 8.91 7.49
C LEU A 207 4.17 9.81 7.75
N ALA A 208 3.96 10.96 8.41
CA ALA A 208 5.05 11.86 8.77
C ALA A 208 6.08 11.19 9.72
N ALA A 209 5.60 10.45 10.71
CA ALA A 209 6.44 9.70 11.63
C ALA A 209 7.26 8.60 10.91
N GLU A 210 6.65 7.88 9.96
CA GLU A 210 7.37 6.85 9.20
C GLU A 210 8.49 7.44 8.34
N ARG A 211 8.25 8.58 7.67
CA ARG A 211 9.30 9.32 6.95
C ARG A 211 10.41 9.81 7.89
N ALA A 212 10.06 10.25 9.09
CA ALA A 212 11.03 10.74 10.07
C ALA A 212 11.99 9.64 10.56
N LYS A 213 11.61 8.36 10.50
CA LYS A 213 12.47 7.21 10.83
C LYS A 213 13.64 7.00 9.85
N ALA A 214 13.70 7.74 8.74
CA ALA A 214 14.83 7.68 7.81
C ALA A 214 16.16 7.87 8.57
N ALA A 215 17.05 6.89 8.45
CA ALA A 215 18.28 6.81 9.25
C ALA A 215 19.17 8.04 9.06
N PRO A 216 19.93 8.48 10.09
CA PRO A 216 20.84 9.63 9.93
C PRO A 216 22.03 9.31 9.01
N LYS A 217 22.40 8.03 8.90
CA LYS A 217 23.43 7.52 8.01
C LYS A 217 22.99 6.20 7.38
N ILE A 218 23.29 6.03 6.11
CA ILE A 218 23.03 4.80 5.37
C ILE A 218 24.27 4.43 4.57
N ALA A 219 24.49 3.15 4.35
CA ALA A 219 25.47 2.63 3.42
C ALA A 219 24.76 2.01 2.22
N LEU A 220 25.09 2.49 1.03
CA LEU A 220 24.82 1.73 -0.19
C LEU A 220 25.96 0.70 -0.30
N VAL A 221 25.64 -0.58 -0.43
CA VAL A 221 26.60 -1.71 -0.43
C VAL A 221 26.27 -2.68 -1.55
N GLY A 222 27.29 -3.39 -2.04
CA GLY A 222 27.18 -4.32 -3.18
C GLY A 222 28.16 -3.95 -4.29
N PRO A 223 28.51 -4.88 -5.19
CA PRO A 223 29.31 -4.56 -6.36
C PRO A 223 28.50 -3.74 -7.36
N THR A 224 29.23 -2.96 -8.15
CA THR A 224 28.76 -2.46 -9.44
C THR A 224 29.41 -3.22 -10.57
N GLU A 225 28.78 -3.17 -11.73
CA GLU A 225 29.34 -3.75 -12.96
C GLU A 225 30.72 -3.14 -13.22
N GLU A 226 31.71 -4.02 -13.45
CA GLU A 226 33.12 -3.67 -13.65
C GLU A 226 33.74 -2.78 -12.55
N ASN A 227 33.11 -2.69 -11.37
CA ASN A 227 33.49 -1.79 -10.28
C ASN A 227 33.41 -0.29 -10.66
N GLU A 228 32.75 0.03 -11.78
CA GLU A 228 32.45 1.41 -12.16
C GLU A 228 31.51 1.99 -11.09
N GLN A 229 31.86 3.08 -10.42
CA GLN A 229 31.13 3.65 -9.27
C GLN A 229 31.37 3.01 -7.88
N ALA A 230 32.27 2.03 -7.74
CA ALA A 230 32.52 1.43 -6.42
C ALA A 230 33.11 2.40 -5.39
N ASP A 231 33.81 3.45 -5.85
CA ASP A 231 34.27 4.57 -5.02
C ASP A 231 33.12 5.46 -4.53
N LYS A 232 31.97 5.39 -5.21
CA LYS A 232 30.78 6.19 -4.95
C LYS A 232 29.76 5.46 -4.05
N ILE A 233 29.82 4.14 -3.99
CA ILE A 233 29.00 3.25 -3.13
C ILE A 233 29.64 3.11 -1.74
N ARG A 234 29.22 3.95 -0.79
CA ARG A 234 29.70 3.96 0.61
C ARG A 234 28.62 4.51 1.54
N VAL A 235 29.05 5.06 2.67
CA VAL A 235 28.22 5.75 3.65
C VAL A 235 27.83 7.14 3.15
N PHE A 236 26.53 7.45 3.29
CA PHE A 236 25.93 8.76 3.08
C PHE A 236 25.40 9.29 4.40
N THR A 237 25.42 10.61 4.56
CA THR A 237 24.83 11.30 5.71
C THR A 237 23.54 11.97 5.27
N LYS A 238 22.49 11.82 6.07
CA LYS A 238 21.19 12.44 5.84
C LYS A 238 21.32 13.97 5.88
N ARG A 239 20.72 14.64 4.89
CA ARG A 239 20.60 16.10 4.84
C ARG A 239 19.52 16.58 5.80
N GLN A 240 19.63 17.84 6.23
CA GLN A 240 18.57 18.50 6.99
C GLN A 240 17.35 18.77 6.12
N GLU A 241 17.59 19.15 4.87
CA GLU A 241 16.53 19.46 3.90
C GLU A 241 15.98 18.18 3.27
N LEU A 242 14.65 18.16 3.12
CA LEU A 242 13.97 17.16 2.33
C LEU A 242 14.08 17.50 0.84
N VAL A 243 14.11 16.47 0.00
CA VAL A 243 14.02 16.58 -1.46
C VAL A 243 12.78 15.82 -1.89
N ASN A 244 11.89 16.47 -2.63
CA ASN A 244 10.59 15.90 -3.04
C ASN A 244 9.73 15.39 -1.86
N GLY A 245 9.93 15.93 -0.65
CA GLY A 245 9.22 15.49 0.56
C GLY A 245 9.84 14.26 1.25
N TYR A 246 10.99 13.78 0.79
CA TYR A 246 11.72 12.63 1.34
C TYR A 246 13.08 13.02 1.87
N ALA A 247 13.65 12.17 2.73
CA ALA A 247 15.03 12.30 3.15
C ALA A 247 15.96 12.21 1.93
N ALA A 248 16.92 13.13 1.85
CA ALA A 248 18.02 13.04 0.91
C ALA A 248 19.32 12.80 1.67
N TYR A 249 20.27 12.13 1.03
CA TYR A 249 21.55 11.79 1.64
C TYR A 249 22.69 12.26 0.76
N GLU A 250 23.78 12.71 1.39
CA GLU A 250 24.97 13.17 0.70
C GLU A 250 26.21 12.38 1.13
N LYS A 251 27.08 12.13 0.16
CA LYS A 251 28.45 11.66 0.36
C LYS A 251 29.37 12.69 -0.28
N ARG A 252 30.17 13.36 0.54
CA ARG A 252 31.21 14.27 0.05
C ARG A 252 32.46 13.46 -0.29
N GLY A 253 32.75 13.35 -1.57
CA GLY A 253 34.05 12.91 -2.07
C GLY A 253 35.01 14.09 -2.20
N TRP A 254 36.26 13.77 -2.51
CA TRP A 254 37.29 14.79 -2.73
C TRP A 254 36.99 15.65 -3.97
N MET A 255 36.51 15.04 -5.06
CA MET A 255 36.27 15.73 -6.33
C MET A 255 34.79 15.86 -6.70
N SER A 256 33.89 15.16 -6.03
CA SER A 256 32.47 15.16 -6.35
C SER A 256 31.62 14.88 -5.12
N THR A 257 30.40 15.44 -5.12
CA THR A 257 29.37 15.07 -4.15
C THR A 257 28.40 14.11 -4.82
N THR A 258 28.20 12.98 -4.17
CA THR A 258 27.22 11.99 -4.58
C THR A 258 25.99 12.07 -3.70
N MET A 259 24.83 11.93 -4.31
CA MET A 259 23.53 12.07 -3.66
C MET A 259 22.76 10.76 -3.74
N LEU A 260 21.90 10.55 -2.75
CA LEU A 260 20.81 9.58 -2.80
C LEU A 260 19.50 10.31 -2.46
N TRP A 261 18.47 10.17 -3.29
CA TRP A 261 17.22 10.92 -3.16
C TRP A 261 16.03 10.14 -3.72
N HIS A 262 14.83 10.55 -3.37
CA HIS A 262 13.60 10.04 -3.97
C HIS A 262 13.10 11.01 -5.05
N ALA A 263 12.74 10.49 -6.22
CA ALA A 263 12.06 11.24 -7.27
C ALA A 263 11.19 10.28 -8.09
N GLY A 264 9.99 10.71 -8.46
CA GLY A 264 9.06 9.81 -9.14
C GLY A 264 8.69 8.61 -8.25
N GLN A 265 8.74 7.41 -8.81
CA GLN A 265 8.53 6.15 -8.09
C GLN A 265 9.81 5.55 -7.50
N HIS A 266 10.94 6.26 -7.57
CA HIS A 266 12.23 5.64 -7.37
C HIS A 266 13.10 6.37 -6.36
N TRP A 267 13.88 5.57 -5.65
CA TRP A 267 15.11 6.03 -5.02
C TRP A 267 16.22 6.03 -6.06
N PHE A 268 16.87 7.18 -6.24
CA PHE A 268 18.01 7.36 -7.13
C PHE A 268 19.29 7.58 -6.35
N PHE A 269 20.40 7.17 -6.95
CA PHE A 269 21.74 7.52 -6.54
C PHE A 269 22.51 8.08 -7.74
N GLY A 270 23.20 9.20 -7.56
CA GLY A 270 23.77 9.95 -8.69
C GLY A 270 24.48 11.26 -8.30
N ALA A 271 24.73 12.13 -9.28
CA ALA A 271 25.47 13.37 -9.05
C ALA A 271 24.63 14.42 -8.32
N ALA A 272 25.27 15.32 -7.57
CA ALA A 272 24.56 16.41 -6.89
C ALA A 272 23.78 17.34 -7.84
N ALA A 273 24.22 17.50 -9.09
CA ALA A 273 23.52 18.29 -10.11
C ALA A 273 22.19 17.65 -10.58
N GLU A 274 21.97 16.38 -10.25
CA GLU A 274 20.78 15.60 -10.61
C GLU A 274 19.77 15.51 -9.46
N LEU A 275 20.11 16.08 -8.29
CA LEU A 275 19.30 15.97 -7.08
C LEU A 275 17.84 16.38 -7.31
N GLY A 276 16.93 15.47 -6.95
CA GLY A 276 15.49 15.67 -7.08
C GLY A 276 14.92 15.35 -8.47
N GLN A 277 15.76 14.95 -9.43
CA GLN A 277 15.33 14.58 -10.78
C GLN A 277 15.14 13.07 -10.91
N ASN A 278 14.34 12.64 -11.89
CA ASN A 278 14.08 11.23 -12.21
C ASN A 278 15.22 10.59 -13.01
N ARG A 279 16.47 10.73 -12.56
CA ARG A 279 17.66 10.16 -13.22
C ARG A 279 18.80 9.95 -12.23
N GLY A 280 19.68 9.00 -12.51
CA GLY A 280 20.87 8.75 -11.70
C GLY A 280 21.70 7.62 -12.29
N TRP A 281 22.73 7.20 -11.56
CA TRP A 281 23.55 6.04 -11.91
C TRP A 281 22.99 4.72 -11.40
N ALA A 282 22.06 4.77 -10.44
CA ALA A 282 21.27 3.63 -10.01
C ALA A 282 19.87 4.09 -9.59
N SER A 283 18.88 3.22 -9.76
CA SER A 283 17.50 3.46 -9.35
C SER A 283 16.93 2.24 -8.61
N LEU A 284 16.04 2.47 -7.67
CA LEU A 284 15.33 1.44 -6.94
C LEU A 284 13.84 1.77 -6.99
N SER A 285 13.07 0.88 -7.62
CA SER A 285 11.61 0.97 -7.70
C SER A 285 10.99 0.19 -6.55
N ASP A 286 10.76 0.87 -5.42
CA ASP A 286 10.13 0.27 -4.24
C ASP A 286 9.35 1.37 -3.54
N GLY A 287 8.05 1.15 -3.30
CA GLY A 287 7.15 2.11 -2.62
C GLY A 287 7.56 2.46 -1.17
N CYS A 288 8.71 1.99 -0.71
CA CYS A 288 9.31 2.34 0.56
C CYS A 288 9.55 3.86 0.72
N LEU A 289 9.21 4.37 1.90
CA LEU A 289 9.43 5.78 2.26
C LEU A 289 10.87 6.09 2.68
N ARG A 290 11.71 5.06 2.77
CA ARG A 290 13.11 5.11 3.23
C ARG A 290 13.91 4.06 2.46
N PRO A 291 15.05 4.39 1.85
CA PRO A 291 15.78 3.47 1.00
C PRO A 291 16.32 2.25 1.78
N GLU A 292 16.66 2.42 3.07
CA GLU A 292 17.13 1.34 3.94
C GLU A 292 16.04 0.36 4.39
N ALA A 293 14.77 0.69 4.13
CA ALA A 293 13.63 -0.20 4.39
C ALA A 293 13.19 -0.97 3.14
N SER A 294 13.86 -0.74 2.02
CA SER A 294 13.53 -1.37 0.75
C SER A 294 13.84 -2.86 0.75
N SER A 295 12.95 -3.63 0.12
CA SER A 295 13.18 -5.02 -0.27
C SER A 295 13.38 -5.19 -1.78
N GLY A 296 13.12 -4.15 -2.57
CA GLY A 296 13.26 -4.15 -4.02
C GLY A 296 14.70 -4.28 -4.53
N THR A 297 14.79 -4.61 -5.81
CA THR A 297 16.05 -4.74 -6.53
C THR A 297 16.45 -3.39 -7.13
N TRP A 298 17.68 -2.95 -6.83
CA TRP A 298 18.27 -1.81 -7.49
C TRP A 298 18.56 -2.13 -8.96
N GLN A 299 18.58 -1.12 -9.80
CA GLN A 299 18.88 -1.20 -11.21
C GLN A 299 19.95 -0.19 -11.59
N VAL A 300 20.78 -0.53 -12.58
CA VAL A 300 21.83 0.33 -13.13
C VAL A 300 21.66 0.49 -14.64
N PRO A 301 22.01 1.64 -15.23
CA PRO A 301 21.82 1.90 -16.65
C PRO A 301 22.80 1.08 -17.50
N LEU A 302 22.33 0.59 -18.65
CA LEU A 302 23.15 -0.13 -19.62
C LEU A 302 23.81 0.83 -20.63
N PRO A 303 25.02 0.51 -21.15
CA PRO A 303 25.58 1.20 -22.31
C PRO A 303 24.64 1.09 -23.51
N GLY A 304 24.17 2.23 -24.03
CA GLY A 304 23.18 2.27 -25.13
C GLY A 304 21.73 2.45 -24.68
N GLY A 305 21.47 2.56 -23.36
CA GLY A 305 20.16 2.83 -22.79
C GLY A 305 19.50 1.60 -22.18
N GLY A 306 18.45 1.85 -21.40
CA GLY A 306 17.79 0.82 -20.58
C GLY A 306 18.43 0.64 -19.21
N TRP A 307 17.82 -0.24 -18.42
CA TRP A 307 18.20 -0.55 -17.05
C TRP A 307 18.36 -2.05 -16.91
N ARG A 308 19.33 -2.50 -16.10
CA ARG A 308 19.48 -3.89 -15.69
C ARG A 308 19.42 -4.01 -14.18
N ASP A 309 19.01 -5.18 -13.69
CA ASP A 309 18.99 -5.47 -12.27
C ASP A 309 20.41 -5.60 -11.69
N ALA A 310 20.58 -5.02 -10.50
CA ALA A 310 21.75 -5.11 -9.64
C ALA A 310 21.30 -5.71 -8.29
N PRO A 311 20.99 -7.01 -8.24
CA PRO A 311 20.40 -7.66 -7.07
C PRO A 311 21.34 -7.74 -5.86
N GLU A 312 22.62 -7.41 -6.01
CA GLU A 312 23.54 -7.35 -4.88
C GLU A 312 23.65 -5.94 -4.27
N LEU A 313 23.17 -4.92 -4.98
CA LEU A 313 23.17 -3.54 -4.51
C LEU A 313 22.02 -3.31 -3.53
N ARG A 314 22.32 -2.82 -2.31
CA ARG A 314 21.35 -2.62 -1.22
C ARG A 314 21.68 -1.40 -0.38
N CYS A 315 20.67 -0.72 0.13
CA CYS A 315 20.83 0.28 1.18
C CYS A 315 20.68 -0.37 2.55
N ARG A 316 21.58 -0.04 3.49
CA ARG A 316 21.51 -0.48 4.89
C ARG A 316 21.70 0.71 5.81
N GLN A 317 21.08 0.66 6.97
CA GLN A 317 21.41 1.60 8.04
C GLN A 317 22.86 1.37 8.48
N ASP A 318 23.64 2.45 8.54
CA ASP A 318 25.00 2.44 9.08
C ASP A 318 24.90 2.71 10.59
N THR A 319 25.10 1.65 11.39
CA THR A 319 25.00 1.68 12.86
C THR A 319 26.31 2.08 13.52
#